data_AF-Q2CAK3-F1
#
_entry.id   AF-Q2CAK3-F1
#
_cell.length_a   1.000
_cell.length_b   1.000
_cell.length_c   1.000
_cell.angle_alpha   90.00
_cell.angle_beta   90.00
_cell.angle_gamma   90.00
#
_symmetry.space_group_name_H-M   'P 1'
#
loop_
_entity.id
_entity.type
_entity.pdbx_description
1 polymer ?
#
loop_
_entity_poly.entity_id
_entity_poly.type
_entity_poly.pdbx_seq_one_letter_code
_entity_poly.pdbx_strand_id
1 'polypeptide(L)'
;MRRALASALALAALPGLALAAPFDGTYRQAAGADCADVGVEGGALKIEDGIFHGVGMECRMTQPVNVLEMDAILYTMECSNDDDVWTERVMVMSDGETDGIYMIWDGYAFRYQSCDAPDAEATGAEEGDVAEIVEDDDA
;
A
#
# COMPACT_ATOMS: atom_id res chain seq x y z
N MET A 1 -14.06 -8.60 -66.10
CA MET A 1 -14.14 -9.70 -65.12
C MET A 1 -13.15 -9.42 -64.01
N ARG A 2 -13.59 -9.50 -62.73
CA ARG A 2 -12.90 -10.12 -61.58
C ARG A 2 -11.49 -9.55 -61.25
N ARG A 3 -11.18 -8.99 -60.09
CA ARG A 3 -11.70 -9.13 -58.71
C ARG A 3 -11.24 -7.89 -57.92
N ALA A 4 -12.17 -7.30 -57.17
CA ALA A 4 -11.85 -6.36 -56.11
C ALA A 4 -11.89 -7.10 -54.77
N LEU A 5 -11.05 -6.64 -53.83
CA LEU A 5 -11.21 -6.71 -52.36
C LEU A 5 -11.02 -8.13 -51.76
N ALA A 6 -10.42 -8.31 -50.58
CA ALA A 6 -10.02 -7.41 -49.51
C ALA A 6 -8.86 -8.08 -48.77
N SER A 7 -7.78 -7.35 -48.48
CA SER A 7 -6.79 -7.78 -47.49
C SER A 7 -7.45 -7.66 -46.11
N ALA A 8 -7.80 -8.81 -45.53
CA ALA A 8 -8.27 -8.88 -44.15
C ALA A 8 -7.13 -8.50 -43.21
N LEU A 9 -7.19 -7.29 -42.66
CA LEU A 9 -6.32 -6.83 -41.59
C LEU A 9 -6.81 -7.48 -40.29
N ALA A 10 -6.19 -8.59 -39.90
CA ALA A 10 -6.46 -9.26 -38.63
C ALA A 10 -5.96 -8.37 -37.49
N LEU A 11 -6.89 -7.71 -36.81
CA LEU A 11 -6.65 -6.91 -35.61
C LEU A 11 -6.40 -7.88 -34.44
N ALA A 12 -5.14 -8.22 -34.19
CA ALA A 12 -4.75 -9.02 -33.04
C ALA A 12 -5.03 -8.22 -31.76
N ALA A 13 -5.96 -8.69 -30.94
CA ALA A 13 -6.17 -8.20 -29.59
C ALA A 13 -4.93 -8.55 -28.76
N LEU A 14 -4.10 -7.55 -28.44
CA LEU A 14 -3.05 -7.72 -27.44
C LEU A 14 -3.74 -7.86 -26.08
N PRO A 15 -3.55 -8.96 -25.33
CA PRO A 15 -3.98 -9.01 -23.94
C PRO A 15 -3.21 -7.93 -23.19
N GLY A 16 -3.91 -7.05 -22.48
CA GLY A 16 -3.29 -6.12 -21.56
C GLY A 16 -2.54 -6.93 -20.51
N LEU A 17 -1.22 -6.79 -20.45
CA LEU A 17 -0.42 -7.33 -19.36
C LEU A 17 -0.84 -6.60 -18.09
N ALA A 18 -1.64 -7.24 -17.25
CA ALA A 18 -1.88 -6.81 -15.88
C ALA A 18 -0.57 -7.03 -15.12
N LEU A 19 0.33 -6.05 -15.23
CA LEU A 19 1.48 -5.94 -14.35
C LEU A 19 0.94 -5.47 -13.01
N ALA A 20 1.20 -6.23 -11.94
CA ALA A 20 0.91 -5.79 -10.58
C ALA A 20 1.46 -4.38 -10.39
N ALA A 21 0.64 -3.50 -9.84
CA ALA A 21 1.08 -2.16 -9.53
C ALA A 21 2.17 -2.23 -8.43
N PRO A 22 3.10 -1.27 -8.39
CA PRO A 22 4.06 -1.21 -7.31
C PRO A 22 3.33 -1.18 -5.97
N PHE A 23 3.75 -2.05 -5.05
CA PHE A 23 3.19 -2.26 -3.71
C PHE A 23 1.86 -3.01 -3.64
N ASP A 24 1.35 -3.62 -4.73
CA ASP A 24 0.22 -4.54 -4.63
C ASP A 24 0.56 -5.70 -3.68
N GLY A 25 -0.33 -5.97 -2.72
CA GLY A 25 -0.10 -6.96 -1.67
C GLY A 25 -1.10 -6.86 -0.52
N THR A 26 -1.07 -7.86 0.35
CA THR A 26 -1.83 -7.87 1.61
C THR A 26 -0.84 -7.80 2.77
N TYR A 27 -1.09 -6.91 3.73
CA TYR A 27 -0.13 -6.54 4.75
C TYR A 27 -0.73 -6.60 6.15
N ARG A 28 -0.02 -7.20 7.09
CA ARG A 28 -0.45 -7.37 8.48
C ARG A 28 -0.41 -6.02 9.22
N GLN A 29 -1.48 -5.68 9.92
CA GLN A 29 -1.49 -4.51 10.80
C GLN A 29 -0.61 -4.69 12.04
N ALA A 30 -0.50 -5.93 12.54
CA ALA A 30 0.31 -6.31 13.68
C ALA A 30 0.70 -7.79 13.57
N ALA A 31 1.63 -8.24 14.42
CA ALA A 31 2.12 -9.63 14.42
C ALA A 31 1.01 -10.70 14.52
N GLY A 32 -0.06 -10.41 15.27
CA GLY A 32 -1.19 -11.32 15.46
C GLY A 32 -2.34 -11.12 14.48
N ALA A 33 -2.17 -10.30 13.44
CA ALA A 33 -3.24 -9.95 12.53
C ALA A 33 -3.70 -11.14 11.68
N ASP A 34 -5.02 -11.27 11.49
CA ASP A 34 -5.57 -12.22 10.53
C ASP A 34 -5.44 -11.68 9.10
N CYS A 35 -4.63 -12.37 8.29
CA CYS A 35 -4.39 -12.03 6.90
C CYS A 35 -5.59 -12.27 5.98
N ALA A 36 -6.58 -13.06 6.40
CA ALA A 36 -7.79 -13.30 5.63
C ALA A 36 -8.82 -12.16 5.78
N ASP A 37 -8.78 -11.44 6.90
CA ASP A 37 -9.74 -10.39 7.23
C ASP A 37 -9.16 -9.02 6.89
N VAL A 38 -9.51 -8.50 5.70
CA VAL A 38 -9.01 -7.20 5.21
C VAL A 38 -9.90 -6.05 5.64
N GLY A 39 -9.31 -4.92 6.06
CA GLY A 39 -10.00 -3.66 6.29
C GLY A 39 -10.75 -3.56 7.62
N VAL A 40 -10.47 -4.47 8.56
CA VAL A 40 -11.05 -4.50 9.92
C VAL A 40 -9.95 -4.37 10.98
N GLU A 41 -10.32 -3.96 12.19
CA GLU A 41 -9.37 -3.91 13.31
C GLU A 41 -8.81 -5.30 13.62
N GLY A 42 -7.48 -5.39 13.78
CA GLY A 42 -6.80 -6.66 14.02
C GLY A 42 -6.66 -7.57 12.80
N GLY A 43 -7.10 -7.13 11.62
CA GLY A 43 -6.94 -7.83 10.36
C GLY A 43 -5.75 -7.34 9.53
N ALA A 44 -5.83 -7.50 8.22
CA ALA A 44 -4.86 -7.00 7.26
C ALA A 44 -5.33 -5.76 6.50
N LEU A 45 -4.38 -5.09 5.87
CA LEU A 45 -4.58 -4.04 4.87
C LEU A 45 -4.30 -4.63 3.50
N LYS A 46 -4.85 -4.04 2.45
CA LYS A 46 -4.59 -4.50 1.08
C LYS A 46 -4.35 -3.33 0.15
N ILE A 47 -3.38 -3.48 -0.74
CA ILE A 47 -3.22 -2.64 -1.92
C ILE A 47 -3.46 -3.54 -3.13
N GLU A 48 -4.44 -3.18 -3.96
CA GLU A 48 -4.76 -3.90 -5.19
C GLU A 48 -5.33 -2.93 -6.22
N ASP A 49 -4.83 -2.99 -7.44
CA ASP A 49 -5.34 -2.21 -8.58
C ASP A 49 -5.40 -0.69 -8.30
N GLY A 50 -4.43 -0.18 -7.52
CA GLY A 50 -4.35 1.22 -7.13
C GLY A 50 -5.39 1.65 -6.08
N ILE A 51 -5.99 0.70 -5.36
CA ILE A 51 -6.89 0.93 -4.24
C ILE A 51 -6.21 0.44 -2.96
N PHE A 52 -6.19 1.29 -1.93
CA PHE A 52 -5.80 0.94 -0.59
C PHE A 52 -7.04 0.65 0.26
N HIS A 53 -7.16 -0.57 0.74
CA HIS A 53 -8.18 -1.02 1.68
C HIS A 53 -7.62 -0.94 3.11
N GLY A 54 -7.96 0.17 3.79
CA GLY A 54 -7.57 0.46 5.16
C GLY A 54 -8.63 0.00 6.16
N VAL A 55 -8.35 0.15 7.46
CA VAL A 55 -9.35 -0.14 8.50
C VAL A 55 -10.49 0.86 8.41
N GLY A 56 -11.69 0.37 8.08
CA GLY A 56 -12.89 1.20 8.00
C GLY A 56 -12.85 2.27 6.90
N MET A 57 -11.93 2.16 5.93
CA MET A 57 -11.80 3.13 4.84
C MET A 57 -11.24 2.50 3.57
N GLU A 58 -11.53 3.14 2.44
CA GLU A 58 -10.92 2.82 1.15
C GLU A 58 -10.36 4.11 0.53
N CYS A 59 -9.17 4.03 -0.08
CA CYS A 59 -8.56 5.15 -0.75
C CYS A 59 -8.11 4.79 -2.16
N ARG A 60 -8.49 5.60 -3.15
CA ARG A 60 -7.91 5.52 -4.49
C ARG A 60 -6.55 6.21 -4.50
N MET A 61 -5.52 5.46 -4.87
CA MET A 61 -4.14 5.93 -4.96
C MET A 61 -3.93 6.59 -6.33
N THR A 62 -3.73 7.91 -6.33
CA THR A 62 -3.62 8.70 -7.56
C THR A 62 -2.36 9.54 -7.59
N GLN A 63 -2.09 10.14 -8.76
CA GLN A 63 -0.99 11.11 -8.96
C GLN A 63 0.38 10.62 -8.41
N PRO A 64 0.87 9.46 -8.86
CA PRO A 64 2.13 8.92 -8.37
C PRO A 64 3.30 9.86 -8.68
N VAL A 65 4.09 10.19 -7.67
CA VAL A 65 5.34 10.94 -7.79
C VAL A 65 6.46 10.09 -7.23
N ASN A 66 7.39 9.66 -8.10
CA ASN A 66 8.58 8.92 -7.68
C ASN A 66 9.43 9.79 -6.75
N VAL A 67 9.91 9.20 -5.66
CA VAL A 67 10.90 9.83 -4.79
C VAL A 67 12.29 9.49 -5.35
N LEU A 68 13.10 10.52 -5.61
CA LEU A 68 14.38 10.32 -6.27
C LEU A 68 15.32 9.47 -5.40
N GLU A 69 15.97 8.49 -6.05
CA GLU A 69 16.97 7.61 -5.42
C GLU A 69 16.44 6.81 -4.23
N MET A 70 15.13 6.56 -4.19
CA MET A 70 14.46 5.75 -3.18
C MET A 70 13.48 4.78 -3.87
N ASP A 71 13.27 3.61 -3.28
CA ASP A 71 12.22 2.68 -3.73
C ASP A 71 10.86 3.09 -3.14
N ALA A 72 10.45 4.32 -3.45
CA ALA A 72 9.30 4.97 -2.85
C ALA A 72 8.51 5.82 -3.86
N ILE A 73 7.19 5.84 -3.68
CA ILE A 73 6.25 6.63 -4.48
C ILE A 73 5.34 7.41 -3.53
N LEU A 74 5.23 8.72 -3.77
CA LEU A 74 4.31 9.60 -3.09
C LEU A 74 3.00 9.68 -3.88
N TYR A 75 1.91 9.23 -3.27
CA TYR A 75 0.56 9.24 -3.84
C TYR A 75 -0.30 10.36 -3.23
N THR A 76 -1.31 10.78 -4.00
CA THR A 76 -2.49 11.46 -3.50
C THR A 76 -3.57 10.41 -3.23
N MET A 77 -4.02 10.29 -1.99
CA MET A 77 -5.03 9.34 -1.55
C MET A 77 -6.39 10.02 -1.57
N GLU A 78 -7.29 9.58 -2.46
CA GLU A 78 -8.69 10.01 -2.46
C GLU A 78 -9.49 9.00 -1.64
N CYS A 79 -9.72 9.31 -0.37
CA CYS A 79 -10.27 8.40 0.61
C CYS A 79 -11.77 8.60 0.85
N SER A 80 -12.44 7.51 1.21
CA SER A 80 -13.82 7.50 1.67
C SER A 80 -14.03 6.47 2.78
N ASN A 81 -14.92 6.81 3.70
CA ASN A 81 -15.55 5.86 4.64
C ASN A 81 -17.08 6.03 4.56
N ASP A 82 -17.83 5.51 5.53
CA ASP A 82 -19.31 5.52 5.50
C ASP A 82 -19.91 6.93 5.36
N ASP A 83 -19.32 7.94 6.01
CA ASP A 83 -19.92 9.27 6.15
C ASP A 83 -19.09 10.40 5.52
N ASP A 84 -17.80 10.16 5.27
CA ASP A 84 -16.83 11.18 4.91
C ASP A 84 -16.01 10.83 3.65
N VAL A 85 -15.59 11.89 2.96
CA VAL A 85 -14.60 11.83 1.87
C VAL A 85 -13.51 12.86 2.12
N TRP A 86 -12.26 12.47 1.91
CA TRP A 86 -11.13 13.36 2.13
C TRP A 86 -9.97 13.03 1.19
N THR A 87 -8.95 13.89 1.23
CA THR A 87 -7.75 13.71 0.42
C THR A 87 -6.51 14.00 1.25
N GLU A 88 -5.56 13.07 1.22
CA GLU A 88 -4.29 13.18 1.92
C GLU A 88 -3.14 12.70 1.03
N ARG A 89 -1.89 12.94 1.46
CA ARG A 89 -0.72 12.41 0.78
C ARG A 89 -0.11 11.29 1.61
N VAL A 90 0.27 10.21 0.95
CA VAL A 90 1.03 9.12 1.57
C VAL A 90 2.22 8.76 0.71
N MET A 91 3.37 8.56 1.33
CA MET A 91 4.50 7.91 0.69
C MET A 91 4.45 6.43 0.99
N VAL A 92 4.50 5.61 -0.05
CA VAL A 92 4.64 4.15 0.07
C VAL A 92 6.04 3.78 -0.39
N MET A 93 6.73 2.98 0.41
CA MET A 93 8.11 2.56 0.17
C MET A 93 8.25 1.08 0.50
N SER A 94 9.04 0.32 -0.27
CA SER A 94 9.34 -1.07 0.06
C SER A 94 10.12 -1.16 1.36
N ASP A 95 9.85 -2.20 2.15
CA ASP A 95 10.74 -2.55 3.25
C ASP A 95 12.05 -3.14 2.69
N GLY A 96 13.19 -2.64 3.15
CA GLY A 96 14.50 -3.12 2.69
C GLY A 96 14.93 -4.43 3.34
N GLU A 97 14.26 -4.86 4.42
CA GLU A 97 14.58 -6.06 5.19
C GLU A 97 13.61 -7.23 4.93
N THR A 98 12.36 -6.92 4.58
CA THR A 98 11.28 -7.90 4.41
C THR A 98 10.48 -7.59 3.14
N ASP A 99 9.59 -8.49 2.71
CA ASP A 99 8.67 -8.23 1.59
C ASP A 99 7.52 -7.26 1.96
N GLY A 100 7.68 -6.48 3.04
CA GLY A 100 6.71 -5.52 3.55
C GLY A 100 6.79 -4.12 2.91
N ILE A 101 6.07 -3.18 3.51
CA ILE A 101 6.06 -1.77 3.08
C ILE A 101 6.12 -0.83 4.29
N TYR A 102 6.62 0.38 4.03
CA TYR A 102 6.40 1.54 4.87
C TYR A 102 5.34 2.44 4.24
N MET A 103 4.35 2.85 5.03
CA MET A 103 3.39 3.89 4.66
C MET A 103 3.58 5.09 5.57
N ILE A 104 3.99 6.21 4.98
CA ILE A 104 4.35 7.44 5.69
C ILE A 104 3.32 8.51 5.31
N TRP A 105 2.62 8.98 6.33
CA TRP A 105 1.58 10.00 6.25
C TRP A 105 2.09 11.30 6.87
N ASP A 106 1.27 12.36 6.83
CA ASP A 106 1.63 13.61 7.50
C ASP A 106 1.57 13.46 9.03
N GLY A 107 2.74 13.30 9.65
CA GLY A 107 2.91 13.21 11.10
C GLY A 107 3.00 11.79 11.68
N TYR A 108 2.83 10.74 10.88
CA TYR A 108 2.95 9.36 11.36
C TYR A 108 3.42 8.40 10.25
N ALA A 109 3.99 7.26 10.66
CA ALA A 109 4.47 6.23 9.74
C ALA A 109 4.19 4.84 10.30
N PHE A 110 3.83 3.93 9.41
CA PHE A 110 3.61 2.52 9.72
C PHE A 110 4.55 1.66 8.91
N ARG A 111 5.06 0.59 9.54
CA ARG A 111 5.75 -0.51 8.87
C ARG A 111 4.80 -1.70 8.87
N TYR A 112 4.48 -2.22 7.71
CA TYR A 112 3.64 -3.41 7.56
C TYR A 112 4.43 -4.54 6.95
N GLN A 113 4.29 -5.73 7.52
CA GLN A 113 4.85 -6.95 6.94
C GLN A 113 3.85 -7.54 5.95
N SER A 114 4.36 -8.13 4.86
CA SER A 114 3.51 -8.87 3.93
C SER A 114 2.90 -10.10 4.60
N CYS A 115 1.66 -10.41 4.25
CA CYS A 115 0.98 -11.65 4.62
C CYS A 115 1.56 -12.88 3.93
N ASP A 116 2.21 -12.70 2.77
CA ASP A 116 2.87 -13.76 2.02
C ASP A 116 4.30 -14.04 2.52
N ALA A 117 4.83 -13.16 3.39
CA ALA A 117 6.10 -13.43 4.04
C ALA A 117 5.94 -14.67 4.95
N PRO A 118 6.89 -15.62 4.93
CA PRO A 118 6.88 -16.72 5.90
C PRO A 118 6.85 -16.10 7.29
N ASP A 119 5.94 -16.56 8.17
CA ASP A 119 5.72 -15.99 9.50
C ASP A 119 7.08 -15.70 10.15
N ALA A 120 7.50 -14.44 10.09
CA ALA A 120 8.64 -13.97 10.85
C ALA A 120 8.10 -13.99 12.26
N GLU A 121 8.41 -15.05 13.01
CA GLU A 121 8.10 -15.14 14.42
C GLU A 121 8.36 -13.77 15.02
N ALA A 122 7.33 -13.22 15.65
CA ALA A 122 7.29 -11.87 16.19
C ALA A 122 8.35 -11.71 17.28
N THR A 123 9.61 -11.59 16.88
CA THR A 123 10.70 -11.19 17.75
C THR A 123 10.84 -9.68 17.59
N GLY A 124 10.09 -8.95 18.40
CA GLY A 124 10.49 -7.60 18.80
C GLY A 124 9.70 -6.42 18.25
N ALA A 125 8.39 -6.55 17.99
CA ALA A 125 7.53 -5.39 18.16
C ALA A 125 7.38 -5.15 19.67
N GLU A 126 8.39 -4.53 20.28
CA GLU A 126 8.20 -3.92 21.60
C GLU A 126 7.25 -2.73 21.39
N GLU A 127 6.00 -2.89 21.83
CA GLU A 127 5.13 -1.77 22.13
C GLU A 127 5.88 -0.85 23.11
N GLY A 128 6.24 0.34 22.63
CA GLY A 128 6.56 1.48 23.47
C GLY A 128 7.99 1.52 24.01
N ASP A 129 8.87 2.20 23.27
CA ASP A 129 9.82 3.11 23.89
C ASP A 129 9.39 4.53 23.49
N VAL A 130 8.34 5.03 24.15
CA VAL A 130 8.11 6.47 24.20
C VAL A 130 9.28 6.99 25.03
N ALA A 131 10.29 7.55 24.37
CA ALA A 131 11.35 8.27 25.06
C ALA A 131 10.68 9.36 25.92
N GLU A 132 10.63 9.13 27.23
CA GLU A 132 10.20 10.13 28.19
C GLU A 132 11.18 11.29 28.06
N ILE A 133 10.72 12.41 27.52
CA ILE A 133 11.46 13.67 27.55
C ILE A 133 11.48 14.08 29.02
N VAL A 134 12.57 13.76 29.71
CA VAL A 134 12.84 14.32 31.04
C VAL A 134 13.01 15.82 30.85
N GLU A 135 12.00 16.58 31.25
CA GLU A 135 12.13 18.02 31.46
C GLU A 135 13.02 18.21 32.70
N ASP A 136 14.29 18.54 32.48
CA ASP A 136 15.21 19.01 33.53
C ASP A 136 14.68 20.35 34.08
N ASP A 137 13.77 20.29 35.04
CA ASP A 137 13.30 21.41 35.85
C ASP A 137 14.10 21.44 37.15
N ASP A 138 15.35 21.93 37.09
CA ASP A 138 16.11 22.30 38.28
C ASP A 138 16.46 23.79 38.24
N ALA A 139 15.81 24.49 39.17
CA ALA A 139 15.96 25.90 39.56
C ALA A 139 17.20 26.17 40.42
#